data_AF-A0A357F2C5-F1
#
_entry.id   AF-A0A357F2C5-F1
#
_cell.length_a   1.000
_cell.length_b   1.000
_cell.length_c   1.000
_cell.angle_alpha   90.00
_cell.angle_beta   90.00
_cell.angle_gamma   90.00
#
_symmetry.space_group_name_H-M   'P 1'
#
loop_
_entity.id
_entity.type
_entity.pdbx_description
1 polymer ?
#
loop_
_entity_poly.entity_id
_entity_poly.type
_entity_poly.pdbx_seq_one_letter_code
_entity_poly.pdbx_strand_id
1 'polypeptide(L)'
;MARQPLGRGLSALIGEDSRPGGDSAISEIDIDLIEPNPEQPRTRFAEKALDELAQSISANGIVQPVVVRRAGARFQIVAGERRWRAAQRAGLRRIPAAVREVSDEKLLELALIENIQRQELNPIEEAKAYRKLIDTIGLTQEEVANRVGRERSLIATSLRLLRLPEDIKRLIEEEKISAGHGRALLMLSETSLQRKIARAIIDKAMSVREAERAVKRAGHPPQSPASKKVAAIADANVRAAQTKLMRRFGTNVKIIPKTSGEGGRIEIEYYSSADLDRIFQLMNKV
;
A
#
# COMPACT_ATOMS: atom_id res chain seq x y z
N MET A 1 -36.44 -0.25 -23.02
CA MET A 1 -35.75 -0.74 -21.80
C MET A 1 -34.74 0.30 -21.38
N ALA A 2 -35.11 1.17 -20.45
CA ALA A 2 -34.31 2.32 -20.01
C ALA A 2 -33.32 1.90 -18.90
N ARG A 3 -32.05 2.26 -19.06
CA ARG A 3 -30.97 2.05 -18.08
C ARG A 3 -31.03 3.15 -17.01
N GLN A 4 -31.15 2.73 -15.74
CA GLN A 4 -31.08 3.58 -14.55
C GLN A 4 -29.71 4.29 -14.43
N PRO A 5 -29.66 5.60 -14.16
CA PRO A 5 -28.41 6.29 -13.87
C PRO A 5 -27.95 6.07 -12.42
N LEU A 6 -26.63 5.95 -12.26
CA LEU A 6 -25.90 5.74 -11.01
C LEU A 6 -26.07 6.92 -10.05
N GLY A 7 -26.97 6.79 -9.08
CA GLY A 7 -27.25 7.82 -8.07
C GLY A 7 -27.36 7.31 -6.64
N ARG A 8 -26.81 6.12 -6.32
CA ARG A 8 -26.96 5.49 -4.99
C ARG A 8 -25.69 5.46 -4.12
N GLY A 9 -24.54 5.91 -4.63
CA GLY A 9 -23.26 5.77 -3.92
C GLY A 9 -23.09 6.68 -2.70
N LEU A 10 -23.66 7.88 -2.73
CA LEU A 10 -23.52 8.83 -1.61
C LEU A 10 -24.41 8.49 -0.42
N SER A 11 -25.58 7.89 -0.68
CA SER A 11 -26.57 7.52 0.34
C SER A 11 -26.23 6.21 1.07
N ALA A 12 -25.37 5.35 0.49
CA ALA A 12 -24.96 4.09 1.11
C ALA A 12 -23.68 4.22 1.98
N LEU A 13 -22.90 5.29 1.81
CA LEU A 13 -21.72 5.61 2.62
C LEU A 13 -22.08 6.40 3.90
N ILE A 14 -23.30 6.93 3.96
CA ILE A 14 -23.89 7.50 5.15
C ILE A 14 -24.68 6.35 5.79
N GLY A 15 -24.03 5.61 6.70
CA GLY A 15 -24.74 4.61 7.51
C GLY A 15 -26.01 5.22 8.11
N GLU A 16 -27.08 4.43 8.13
CA GLU A 16 -28.41 4.78 8.66
C GLU A 16 -28.44 5.00 10.19
N ASP A 17 -27.30 5.27 10.83
CA ASP A 17 -27.19 5.42 12.29
C ASP A 17 -27.07 6.87 12.75
N SER A 18 -27.65 7.82 12.03
CA SER A 18 -27.73 9.21 12.51
C SER A 18 -28.90 9.97 11.91
N ARG A 19 -30.10 9.81 12.48
CA ARG A 19 -31.08 10.90 12.55
C ARG A 19 -31.82 10.84 13.89
N PRO A 20 -32.22 11.98 14.51
CA PRO A 20 -32.18 13.36 13.99
C PRO A 20 -31.56 14.38 14.97
N GLY A 21 -30.84 15.40 14.46
CA GLY A 21 -30.41 16.54 15.30
C GLY A 21 -29.20 17.29 14.77
N GLY A 22 -29.38 18.06 13.70
CA GLY A 22 -28.34 18.91 13.15
C GLY A 22 -28.69 19.26 11.72
N ASP A 23 -29.71 20.11 11.54
CA ASP A 23 -29.95 20.73 10.25
C ASP A 23 -28.64 21.35 9.78
N SER A 24 -28.05 20.81 8.71
CA SER A 24 -27.12 21.58 7.90
C SER A 24 -27.95 22.65 7.21
N ALA A 25 -28.33 23.69 7.95
CA ALA A 25 -29.18 24.76 7.47
C ALA A 25 -28.47 25.42 6.29
N ILE A 26 -29.01 25.22 5.09
CA ILE A 26 -28.57 25.92 3.90
C ILE A 26 -28.88 27.39 4.15
N SER A 27 -27.82 28.19 4.27
CA SER A 27 -27.88 29.60 4.60
C SER A 27 -27.27 30.41 3.46
N GLU A 28 -27.86 31.56 3.15
CA GLU A 28 -27.24 32.54 2.25
C GLU A 28 -26.14 33.29 3.00
N ILE A 29 -24.89 33.11 2.59
CA ILE A 29 -23.72 33.71 3.23
C ILE A 29 -23.08 34.73 2.27
N ASP A 30 -22.66 35.88 2.80
CA ASP A 30 -21.89 36.86 2.05
C ASP A 30 -20.58 36.24 1.56
N ILE A 31 -20.33 36.37 0.26
CA ILE A 31 -19.21 35.71 -0.41
C ILE A 31 -17.85 36.16 0.15
N ASP A 32 -17.79 37.39 0.67
CA ASP A 32 -16.61 38.02 1.28
C ASP A 32 -16.28 37.48 2.68
N LEU A 33 -17.24 36.81 3.32
CA LEU A 33 -17.02 36.11 4.59
C LEU A 33 -16.45 34.71 4.36
N ILE A 34 -16.35 34.23 3.11
CA ILE A 34 -15.91 32.88 2.77
C ILE A 34 -14.47 32.93 2.25
N GLU A 35 -13.60 32.15 2.88
CA GLU A 35 -12.19 32.04 2.54
C GLU A 35 -11.85 30.68 1.93
N PRO A 36 -10.91 30.63 0.97
CA PRO A 36 -10.42 29.38 0.42
C PRO A 36 -9.64 28.57 1.46
N ASN A 37 -9.59 27.26 1.28
CA ASN A 37 -8.75 26.40 2.11
C ASN A 37 -7.29 26.47 1.60
N PRO A 38 -6.33 26.91 2.43
CA PRO A 38 -4.92 27.08 2.03
C PRO A 38 -4.23 25.76 1.66
N GLU A 39 -4.77 24.60 2.07
CA GLU A 39 -4.24 23.29 1.72
C GLU A 39 -4.77 22.72 0.39
N GLN A 40 -5.59 23.46 -0.37
CA GLN A 40 -6.14 22.98 -1.65
C GLN A 40 -5.12 23.11 -2.79
N PRO A 41 -4.63 22.00 -3.39
CA PRO A 41 -3.51 22.03 -4.34
C PRO A 41 -3.90 22.45 -5.78
N ARG A 42 -5.18 22.70 -6.07
CA ARG A 42 -5.60 23.14 -7.42
C ARG A 42 -5.38 24.65 -7.58
N THR A 43 -4.20 25.03 -8.05
CA THR A 43 -3.86 26.42 -8.42
C THR A 43 -4.15 26.74 -9.89
N ARG A 44 -4.31 25.74 -10.77
CA ARG A 44 -4.66 25.93 -12.19
C ARG A 44 -6.11 25.51 -12.46
N PHE A 45 -6.99 26.49 -12.55
CA PHE A 45 -8.31 26.30 -13.16
C PHE A 45 -8.22 26.72 -14.62
N ALA A 46 -8.75 25.90 -15.53
CA ALA A 46 -8.91 26.31 -16.92
C ALA A 46 -9.92 27.46 -16.95
N GLU A 47 -9.46 28.69 -17.18
CA GLU A 47 -10.27 29.92 -17.06
C GLU A 47 -11.58 29.83 -17.83
N LYS A 48 -11.53 29.27 -19.05
CA LYS A 48 -12.68 29.07 -19.91
C LYS A 48 -13.82 28.25 -19.26
N ALA A 49 -13.46 27.18 -18.54
CA ALA A 49 -14.45 26.33 -17.86
C ALA A 49 -15.00 26.97 -16.57
N LEU A 50 -14.33 28.00 -16.05
CA LEU A 50 -14.79 28.77 -14.90
C LEU A 50 -15.72 29.91 -15.36
N ASP A 51 -15.46 30.50 -16.53
CA ASP A 51 -16.32 31.51 -17.17
C ASP A 51 -17.66 30.92 -17.64
N GLU A 52 -17.64 29.72 -18.25
CA GLU A 52 -18.87 28.99 -18.60
C GLU A 52 -19.73 28.71 -17.36
N LEU A 53 -19.10 28.32 -16.25
CA LEU A 53 -19.78 28.09 -14.98
C LEU A 53 -20.31 29.40 -14.37
N ALA A 54 -19.56 30.49 -14.47
CA ALA A 54 -19.99 31.81 -14.00
C ALA A 54 -21.20 32.32 -14.78
N GLN A 55 -21.24 32.14 -16.12
CA GLN A 55 -22.41 32.45 -16.93
C GLN A 55 -23.62 31.61 -16.53
N SER A 56 -23.44 30.31 -16.31
CA SER A 56 -24.51 29.42 -15.84
C SER A 56 -25.04 29.84 -14.46
N ILE A 57 -24.16 30.24 -13.55
CA ILE A 57 -24.51 30.69 -12.19
C ILE A 57 -25.19 32.06 -12.23
N SER A 58 -24.79 32.95 -13.12
CA SER A 58 -25.45 34.25 -13.31
C SER A 58 -26.89 34.08 -13.78
N ALA A 59 -27.15 33.11 -14.67
CA ALA A 59 -28.48 32.85 -15.20
C ALA A 59 -29.41 32.06 -14.26
N ASN A 60 -28.88 31.05 -13.56
CA ASN A 60 -29.70 30.09 -12.81
C ASN A 60 -29.42 30.06 -11.30
N GLY A 61 -28.49 30.87 -10.82
CA GLY A 61 -27.99 30.80 -9.45
C GLY A 61 -27.15 29.53 -9.19
N ILE A 62 -26.78 29.34 -7.92
CA ILE A 62 -26.05 28.15 -7.49
C ILE A 62 -27.06 27.07 -7.09
N VAL A 63 -27.22 26.05 -7.94
CA VAL A 63 -28.14 24.92 -7.70
C VAL A 63 -27.69 24.03 -6.55
N GLN A 64 -26.38 23.78 -6.44
CA GLN A 64 -25.81 22.96 -5.38
C GLN A 64 -25.02 23.85 -4.41
N PRO A 65 -25.40 23.93 -3.12
CA PRO A 65 -24.75 24.83 -2.16
C PRO A 65 -23.28 24.48 -1.95
N VAL A 66 -22.47 25.50 -1.66
CA VAL A 66 -21.08 25.29 -1.22
C VAL A 66 -21.07 24.75 0.20
N VAL A 67 -20.07 23.94 0.55
CA VAL A 67 -19.93 23.44 1.92
C VAL A 67 -18.87 24.26 2.62
N VAL A 68 -19.26 24.87 3.74
CA VAL A 68 -18.36 25.73 4.52
C VAL A 68 -18.38 25.34 5.99
N ARG A 69 -17.28 25.64 6.69
CA ARG A 69 -17.20 25.58 8.16
C ARG A 69 -17.07 26.98 8.74
N ARG A 70 -17.50 27.16 10.00
CA ARG A 70 -17.20 28.38 10.76
C ARG A 70 -15.71 28.43 11.09
N ALA A 71 -15.08 29.57 10.87
CA ALA A 71 -13.71 29.89 11.23
C ALA A 71 -13.70 31.26 11.93
N GLY A 72 -14.01 31.26 13.23
CA GLY A 72 -14.25 32.49 14.00
C GLY A 72 -15.47 33.26 13.47
N ALA A 73 -15.25 34.51 13.04
CA ALA A 73 -16.28 35.36 12.43
C ALA A 73 -16.46 35.14 10.91
N ARG A 74 -15.62 34.31 10.30
CA ARG A 74 -15.61 34.00 8.86
C ARG A 74 -15.98 32.55 8.61
N PHE A 75 -16.01 32.16 7.35
CA PHE A 75 -16.27 30.81 6.88
C PHE A 75 -15.12 30.32 6.02
N GLN A 76 -14.83 29.04 6.07
CA GLN A 76 -13.82 28.42 5.22
C GLN A 76 -14.43 27.35 4.33
N ILE A 77 -14.03 27.33 3.05
CA ILE A 77 -14.50 26.38 2.06
C ILE A 77 -13.97 24.99 2.39
N VAL A 78 -14.91 24.05 2.54
CA VAL A 78 -14.62 22.62 2.66
C VAL A 78 -14.70 21.97 1.28
N ALA A 79 -15.76 22.28 0.53
CA ALA A 79 -15.99 21.74 -0.80
C ALA A 79 -16.75 22.74 -1.69
N GLY A 80 -16.48 22.68 -2.98
CA GLY A 80 -17.15 23.54 -3.98
C GLY A 80 -16.40 24.83 -4.33
N GLU A 81 -15.07 24.87 -4.17
CA GLU A 81 -14.26 26.07 -4.45
C GLU A 81 -14.48 26.64 -5.86
N ARG A 82 -14.67 25.78 -6.88
CA ARG A 82 -15.00 26.24 -8.25
C ARG A 82 -16.31 27.03 -8.33
N ARG A 83 -17.32 26.64 -7.55
CA ARG A 83 -18.62 27.31 -7.50
C ARG A 83 -18.50 28.66 -6.79
N TRP A 84 -17.75 28.72 -5.70
CA TRP A 84 -17.44 30.00 -5.02
C TRP A 84 -16.70 30.97 -5.93
N ARG A 85 -15.62 30.52 -6.61
CA ARG A 85 -14.87 31.36 -7.57
C ARG A 85 -15.74 31.83 -8.74
N ALA A 86 -16.57 30.95 -9.29
CA ALA A 86 -17.47 31.29 -10.38
C ALA A 86 -18.59 32.25 -9.93
N ALA A 87 -19.09 32.12 -8.70
CA ALA A 87 -20.05 33.06 -8.12
C ALA A 87 -19.44 34.45 -7.87
N GLN A 88 -18.16 34.50 -7.45
CA GLN A 88 -17.40 35.75 -7.37
C GLN A 88 -17.30 36.42 -8.75
N ARG A 89 -16.94 35.66 -9.79
CA ARG A 89 -16.89 36.18 -11.18
C ARG A 89 -18.27 36.60 -11.71
N ALA A 90 -19.33 35.91 -11.31
CA ALA A 90 -20.72 36.26 -11.65
C ALA A 90 -21.26 37.48 -10.89
N GLY A 91 -20.48 38.06 -9.96
CA GLY A 91 -20.87 39.25 -9.21
C GLY A 91 -21.93 39.00 -8.13
N LEU A 92 -22.10 37.75 -7.67
CA LEU A 92 -23.04 37.44 -6.61
C LEU A 92 -22.51 37.94 -5.25
N ARG A 93 -23.37 38.64 -4.49
CA ARG A 93 -23.03 39.11 -3.13
C ARG A 93 -23.18 38.01 -2.08
N ARG A 94 -24.22 37.19 -2.23
CA ARG A 94 -24.52 36.06 -1.34
C ARG A 94 -24.64 34.77 -2.13
N ILE A 95 -24.22 33.68 -1.50
CA ILE A 95 -24.30 32.34 -2.07
C ILE A 95 -24.90 31.34 -1.08
N PRO A 96 -25.65 30.34 -1.58
CA PRO A 96 -26.18 29.29 -0.74
C PRO A 96 -25.03 28.40 -0.25
N ALA A 97 -24.91 28.31 1.07
CA ALA A 97 -23.86 27.58 1.75
C ALA A 97 -24.45 26.68 2.84
N ALA A 98 -24.04 25.41 2.85
CA ALA A 98 -24.32 24.50 3.94
C ALA A 98 -23.22 24.68 5.00
N VAL A 99 -23.57 25.30 6.12
CA VAL A 99 -22.70 25.42 7.28
C VAL A 99 -22.71 24.08 8.00
N ARG A 100 -21.56 23.42 8.10
CA ARG A 100 -21.42 22.22 8.91
C ARG A 100 -20.45 22.49 10.04
N GLU A 101 -20.89 22.23 11.26
CA GLU A 101 -20.00 22.11 12.42
C GLU A 101 -19.28 20.77 12.32
N VAL A 102 -18.24 20.75 11.52
CA VAL A 102 -17.32 19.63 11.43
C VAL A 102 -16.04 20.07 12.12
N SER A 103 -15.55 19.25 13.06
CA SER A 103 -14.26 19.50 13.68
C SER A 103 -13.16 19.59 12.62
N ASP A 104 -12.12 20.36 12.90
CA ASP A 104 -11.02 20.57 11.97
C ASP A 104 -10.39 19.25 11.50
N GLU A 105 -10.29 18.29 12.41
CA GLU A 105 -9.83 16.93 12.15
C GLU A 105 -10.74 16.18 11.17
N LYS A 106 -12.07 16.27 11.35
CA LYS A 106 -13.02 15.55 10.50
C LYS A 106 -13.14 16.18 9.11
N LEU A 107 -12.91 17.48 8.97
CA LEU A 107 -12.80 18.15 7.67
C LEU A 107 -11.54 17.74 6.91
N LEU A 108 -10.42 17.72 7.61
CA LEU A 108 -9.17 17.25 7.06
C LEU A 108 -9.30 15.78 6.61
N GLU A 109 -9.95 14.94 7.43
CA GLU A 109 -10.28 13.55 7.08
C GLU A 109 -11.05 13.47 5.76
N LEU A 110 -12.15 14.21 5.64
CA LEU A 110 -12.99 14.21 4.44
C LEU A 110 -12.24 14.73 3.20
N ALA A 111 -11.46 15.79 3.35
CA ALA A 111 -10.66 16.34 2.25
C ALA A 111 -9.58 15.35 1.76
N LEU A 112 -8.93 14.64 2.68
CA LEU A 112 -7.93 13.63 2.35
C LEU A 112 -8.57 12.40 1.70
N ILE A 113 -9.71 11.93 2.20
CA ILE A 113 -10.43 10.79 1.61
C ILE A 113 -10.94 11.14 0.20
N GLU A 114 -11.53 12.31 0.00
CA GLU A 114 -11.97 12.78 -1.32
C GLU A 114 -10.81 12.81 -2.31
N ASN A 115 -9.63 13.28 -1.87
CA ASN A 115 -8.44 13.30 -2.71
C ASN A 115 -7.97 11.88 -3.08
N ILE A 116 -8.04 10.91 -2.17
CA ILE A 116 -7.70 9.50 -2.42
C ILE A 116 -8.67 8.86 -3.42
N GLN A 117 -9.95 9.21 -3.36
CA GLN A 117 -10.98 8.66 -4.25
C GLN A 117 -10.96 9.25 -5.67
N ARG A 118 -10.06 10.19 -5.98
CA ARG A 118 -9.87 10.70 -7.34
C ARG A 118 -9.21 9.64 -8.22
N GLN A 119 -9.69 9.51 -9.46
CA GLN A 119 -9.35 8.39 -10.37
C GLN A 119 -7.91 8.39 -10.93
N GLU A 120 -7.01 9.25 -10.45
CA GLU A 120 -5.71 9.53 -11.12
C GLU A 120 -4.49 9.42 -10.19
N LEU A 121 -4.62 8.90 -8.96
CA LEU A 121 -3.44 8.76 -8.09
C LEU A 121 -2.54 7.61 -8.54
N ASN A 122 -1.24 7.87 -8.63
CA ASN A 122 -0.27 6.80 -8.81
C ASN A 122 -0.09 5.99 -7.50
N PRO A 123 0.42 4.75 -7.56
CA PRO A 123 0.53 3.89 -6.36
C PRO A 123 1.37 4.47 -5.22
N ILE A 124 2.33 5.36 -5.51
CA ILE A 124 3.15 6.00 -4.49
C ILE A 124 2.42 7.19 -3.86
N GLU A 125 1.68 7.97 -4.64
CA GLU A 125 0.80 9.04 -4.15
C GLU A 125 -0.31 8.49 -3.27
N GLU A 126 -0.93 7.39 -3.69
CA GLU A 126 -1.95 6.69 -2.91
C GLU A 126 -1.37 6.25 -1.55
N ALA A 127 -0.18 5.64 -1.56
CA ALA A 127 0.52 5.25 -0.33
C ALA A 127 0.87 6.46 0.56
N LYS A 128 1.32 7.59 -0.02
CA LYS A 128 1.60 8.84 0.69
C LYS A 128 0.32 9.40 1.33
N ALA A 129 -0.81 9.33 0.63
CA ALA A 129 -2.10 9.79 1.13
C ALA A 129 -2.61 8.92 2.28
N TYR A 130 -2.47 7.58 2.19
CA TYR A 130 -2.76 6.69 3.32
C TYR A 130 -1.87 6.98 4.53
N ARG A 131 -0.58 7.25 4.32
CA ARG A 131 0.35 7.63 5.39
C ARG A 131 -0.10 8.92 6.06
N LYS A 132 -0.50 9.95 5.29
CA LYS A 132 -0.99 11.22 5.81
C LYS A 132 -2.25 11.05 6.66
N LEU A 133 -3.20 10.19 6.25
CA LEU A 133 -4.37 9.87 7.07
C LEU A 133 -3.99 9.26 8.43
N ILE A 134 -3.04 8.31 8.43
CA ILE A 134 -2.57 7.66 9.66
C ILE A 134 -1.85 8.64 10.57
N ASP A 135 -0.91 9.41 10.02
CA ASP A 135 -0.02 10.25 10.82
C ASP A 135 -0.72 11.52 11.32
N THR A 136 -1.64 12.10 10.54
CA THR A 136 -2.29 13.38 10.90
C THR A 136 -3.57 13.18 11.71
N ILE A 137 -4.32 12.11 11.48
CA ILE A 137 -5.62 11.87 12.13
C ILE A 137 -5.51 10.74 13.17
N GLY A 138 -4.40 10.00 13.20
CA GLY A 138 -4.19 8.90 14.14
C GLY A 138 -4.97 7.64 13.78
N LEU A 139 -5.44 7.50 12.54
CA LEU A 139 -6.21 6.34 12.12
C LEU A 139 -5.33 5.09 12.04
N THR A 140 -5.91 3.95 12.40
CA THR A 140 -5.30 2.64 12.12
C THR A 140 -5.44 2.28 10.64
N GLN A 141 -4.63 1.32 10.17
CA GLN A 141 -4.74 0.83 8.78
C GLN A 141 -6.11 0.22 8.47
N GLU A 142 -6.77 -0.36 9.47
CA GLU A 142 -8.11 -0.94 9.34
C GLU A 142 -9.18 0.14 9.19
N GLU A 143 -9.09 1.19 9.99
CA GLU A 143 -9.97 2.36 9.88
C GLU A 143 -9.81 3.11 8.57
N VAL A 144 -8.58 3.25 8.07
CA VAL A 144 -8.33 3.81 6.73
C VAL A 144 -9.00 2.94 5.67
N ALA A 145 -8.81 1.61 5.72
CA ALA A 145 -9.38 0.66 4.78
C ALA A 145 -10.91 0.78 4.70
N ASN A 146 -11.58 0.82 5.86
CA ASN A 146 -13.04 0.99 5.95
C ASN A 146 -13.50 2.32 5.35
N ARG A 147 -12.79 3.43 5.65
CA ARG A 147 -13.13 4.77 5.15
C ARG A 147 -12.94 4.93 3.65
N VAL A 148 -11.92 4.31 3.08
CA VAL A 148 -11.64 4.39 1.63
C VAL A 148 -12.32 3.29 0.82
N GLY A 149 -13.02 2.34 1.47
CA GLY A 149 -13.72 1.24 0.80
C GLY A 149 -12.77 0.22 0.16
N ARG A 150 -11.63 -0.05 0.80
CA ARG A 150 -10.58 -0.97 0.32
C ARG A 150 -10.29 -2.05 1.35
N GLU A 151 -9.65 -3.13 0.93
CA GLU A 151 -9.16 -4.12 1.88
C GLU A 151 -7.96 -3.59 2.68
N ARG A 152 -7.91 -3.92 3.97
CA ARG A 152 -6.75 -3.62 4.84
C ARG A 152 -5.43 -4.14 4.26
N SER A 153 -5.46 -5.31 3.62
CA SER A 153 -4.32 -5.95 2.95
C SER A 153 -3.68 -5.02 1.90
N LEU A 154 -4.50 -4.28 1.15
CA LEU A 154 -4.10 -3.34 0.12
C LEU A 154 -3.48 -2.09 0.73
N ILE A 155 -4.06 -1.55 1.80
CA ILE A 155 -3.50 -0.40 2.53
C ILE A 155 -2.10 -0.72 3.06
N ALA A 156 -1.96 -1.86 3.76
CA ALA A 156 -0.68 -2.30 4.30
C ALA A 156 0.37 -2.49 3.19
N THR A 157 -0.05 -3.07 2.07
CA THR A 157 0.82 -3.30 0.92
C THR A 157 1.28 -2.01 0.26
N SER A 158 0.38 -1.04 0.09
CA SER A 158 0.68 0.27 -0.49
C SER A 158 1.65 1.06 0.40
N LEU A 159 1.39 1.09 1.71
CA LEU A 159 2.27 1.74 2.69
C LEU A 159 3.70 1.17 2.71
N ARG A 160 3.86 -0.12 2.42
CA ARG A 160 5.18 -0.76 2.33
C ARG A 160 6.01 -0.20 1.18
N LEU A 161 5.40 0.25 0.08
CA LEU A 161 6.12 0.86 -1.06
C LEU A 161 6.89 2.11 -0.66
N LEU A 162 6.44 2.84 0.37
CA LEU A 162 7.15 4.03 0.87
C LEU A 162 8.53 3.71 1.46
N ARG A 163 8.77 2.45 1.84
CA ARG A 163 10.09 1.98 2.34
C ARG A 163 11.11 1.80 1.23
N LEU A 164 10.70 1.83 -0.04
CA LEU A 164 11.63 1.78 -1.16
C LEU A 164 12.48 3.05 -1.22
N PRO A 165 13.72 2.96 -1.72
CA PRO A 165 14.55 4.10 -2.06
C PRO A 165 13.84 5.08 -3.00
N GLU A 166 14.10 6.39 -2.87
CA GLU A 166 13.47 7.44 -3.69
C GLU A 166 13.65 7.22 -5.20
N ASP A 167 14.81 6.72 -5.62
CA ASP A 167 15.08 6.42 -7.01
C ASP A 167 14.17 5.31 -7.55
N ILE A 168 13.83 4.30 -6.74
CA ILE A 168 12.92 3.22 -7.13
C ILE A 168 11.46 3.67 -7.06
N LYS A 169 11.09 4.50 -6.08
CA LYS A 169 9.74 5.08 -6.00
C LYS A 169 9.41 5.90 -7.25
N ARG A 170 10.36 6.70 -7.72
CA ARG A 170 10.22 7.47 -8.96
C ARG A 170 9.97 6.60 -10.19
N LEU A 171 10.62 5.43 -10.28
CA LEU A 171 10.36 4.47 -11.38
C LEU A 171 8.92 3.93 -11.36
N ILE A 172 8.29 3.86 -10.18
CA ILE A 172 6.89 3.46 -10.04
C ILE A 172 5.96 4.63 -10.40
N GLU A 173 6.29 5.85 -9.94
CA GLU A 173 5.56 7.09 -10.28
C GLU A 173 5.57 7.34 -11.80
N GLU A 174 6.69 7.08 -12.48
CA GLU A 174 6.85 7.18 -13.94
C GLU A 174 6.33 5.94 -14.71
N GLU A 175 5.68 5.00 -14.03
CA GLU A 175 5.14 3.74 -14.59
C GLU A 175 6.15 2.82 -15.29
N LYS A 176 7.46 3.10 -15.19
CA LYS A 176 8.55 2.26 -15.74
C LYS A 176 8.56 0.87 -15.11
N ILE A 177 8.14 0.76 -13.86
CA ILE A 177 7.89 -0.51 -13.18
C ILE A 177 6.56 -0.44 -12.42
N SER A 178 5.78 -1.53 -12.43
CA SER A 178 4.55 -1.60 -11.65
C SER A 178 4.79 -1.65 -10.13
N ALA A 179 3.75 -1.33 -9.36
CA ALA A 179 3.73 -1.56 -7.90
C ALA A 179 4.01 -3.03 -7.53
N GLY A 180 3.66 -3.99 -8.39
CA GLY A 180 4.02 -5.40 -8.25
C GLY A 180 5.53 -5.63 -8.19
N HIS A 181 6.29 -4.98 -9.09
CA HIS A 181 7.75 -5.01 -9.08
C HIS A 181 8.31 -4.36 -7.81
N GLY A 182 7.77 -3.22 -7.39
CA GLY A 182 8.16 -2.56 -6.15
C GLY A 182 8.01 -3.48 -4.92
N ARG A 183 6.89 -4.21 -4.84
CA ARG A 183 6.66 -5.20 -3.77
C ARG A 183 7.66 -6.34 -3.77
N ALA A 184 8.05 -6.82 -4.96
CA ALA A 184 9.06 -7.84 -5.07
C ALA A 184 10.41 -7.34 -4.55
N LEU A 185 10.82 -6.13 -4.93
CA LEU A 185 12.09 -5.53 -4.49
C LEU A 185 12.18 -5.36 -2.97
N LEU A 186 11.06 -5.11 -2.29
CA LEU A 186 11.01 -5.01 -0.82
C LEU A 186 11.35 -6.32 -0.08
N MET A 187 11.42 -7.47 -0.76
CA MET A 187 11.92 -8.71 -0.15
C MET A 187 13.45 -8.70 0.04
N LEU A 188 14.17 -7.77 -0.59
CA LEU A 188 15.61 -7.60 -0.44
C LEU A 188 15.92 -6.61 0.68
N SER A 189 16.83 -6.98 1.56
CA SER A 189 17.31 -6.12 2.65
C SER A 189 18.28 -5.04 2.15
N GLU A 190 19.04 -5.32 1.10
CA GLU A 190 20.06 -4.41 0.58
C GLU A 190 19.55 -3.49 -0.54
N THR A 191 19.69 -2.19 -0.32
CA THR A 191 19.34 -1.13 -1.28
C THR A 191 20.12 -1.23 -2.60
N SER A 192 21.42 -1.58 -2.55
CA SER A 192 22.27 -1.78 -3.73
C SER A 192 21.70 -2.87 -4.65
N LEU A 193 21.25 -3.97 -4.05
CA LEU A 193 20.68 -5.11 -4.73
C LEU A 193 19.28 -4.81 -5.28
N GLN A 194 18.46 -4.07 -4.53
CA GLN A 194 17.18 -3.55 -5.02
C GLN A 194 17.38 -2.73 -6.30
N ARG A 195 18.32 -1.79 -6.31
CA ARG A 195 18.64 -0.96 -7.49
C ARG A 195 19.13 -1.79 -8.67
N LYS A 196 19.99 -2.78 -8.41
CA LYS A 196 20.51 -3.67 -9.46
C LYS A 196 19.38 -4.46 -10.12
N ILE A 197 18.46 -5.01 -9.32
CA ILE A 197 17.32 -5.77 -9.85
C ILE A 197 16.31 -4.84 -10.51
N ALA A 198 16.03 -3.65 -9.97
CA ALA A 198 15.15 -2.67 -10.60
C ALA A 198 15.60 -2.31 -12.02
N ARG A 199 16.91 -2.09 -12.23
CA ARG A 199 17.47 -1.89 -13.58
C ARG A 199 17.26 -3.11 -14.46
N ALA A 200 17.57 -4.31 -13.96
CA ALA A 200 17.38 -5.54 -14.71
C ALA A 200 15.91 -5.79 -15.11
N ILE A 201 14.94 -5.38 -14.28
CA ILE A 201 13.50 -5.45 -14.60
C ILE A 201 13.19 -4.59 -15.81
N ILE A 202 13.72 -3.36 -15.87
CA ILE A 202 13.52 -2.43 -16.98
C ILE A 202 14.25 -2.95 -18.24
N ASP A 203 15.54 -3.24 -18.14
CA ASP A 203 16.38 -3.63 -19.28
C ASP A 203 15.88 -4.91 -19.98
N LYS A 204 15.27 -5.82 -19.22
CA LYS A 204 14.77 -7.12 -19.71
C LYS A 204 13.25 -7.18 -19.81
N ALA A 205 12.55 -6.05 -19.61
CA ALA A 205 11.09 -5.97 -19.60
C ALA A 205 10.43 -7.12 -18.80
N MET A 206 10.95 -7.38 -17.60
CA MET A 206 10.52 -8.53 -16.80
C MET A 206 9.05 -8.41 -16.36
N SER A 207 8.35 -9.54 -16.34
CA SER A 207 7.09 -9.66 -15.63
C SER A 207 7.29 -9.67 -14.11
N VAL A 208 6.22 -9.39 -13.36
CA VAL A 208 6.24 -9.41 -11.88
C VAL A 208 6.72 -10.76 -11.35
N ARG A 209 6.29 -11.87 -11.97
CA ARG A 209 6.72 -13.23 -11.59
C ARG A 209 8.21 -13.45 -11.83
N GLU A 210 8.77 -12.91 -12.91
CA GLU A 210 10.20 -13.01 -13.20
C GLU A 210 11.02 -12.16 -12.24
N ALA A 211 10.54 -10.96 -11.91
CA ALA A 211 11.13 -10.10 -10.88
C ALA A 211 11.15 -10.80 -9.51
N GLU A 212 10.05 -11.42 -9.08
CA GLU A 212 10.01 -12.21 -7.84
C GLU A 212 11.03 -13.35 -7.84
N ARG A 213 11.18 -14.07 -8.95
CA ARG A 213 12.20 -15.13 -9.10
C ARG A 213 13.62 -14.56 -9.08
N ALA A 214 13.86 -13.39 -9.67
CA ALA A 214 15.16 -12.72 -9.65
C ALA A 214 15.53 -12.28 -8.24
N VAL A 215 14.57 -11.69 -7.51
CA VAL A 215 14.72 -11.29 -6.11
C VAL A 215 15.00 -12.50 -5.22
N LYS A 216 14.23 -13.60 -5.34
CA LYS A 216 14.48 -14.83 -4.56
C LYS A 216 15.88 -15.39 -4.78
N ARG A 217 16.35 -15.42 -6.04
CA ARG A 217 17.71 -15.87 -6.39
C ARG A 217 18.81 -14.95 -5.86
N ALA A 218 18.54 -13.65 -5.78
CA ALA A 218 19.50 -12.66 -5.31
C ALA A 218 19.58 -12.57 -3.78
N GLY A 219 18.45 -12.74 -3.09
CA GLY A 219 18.39 -12.79 -1.61
C GLY A 219 18.92 -14.10 -1.03
N HIS A 220 18.95 -15.17 -1.83
CA HIS A 220 19.59 -16.44 -1.49
C HIS A 220 20.52 -16.82 -2.64
N PRO A 221 21.73 -16.25 -2.73
CA PRO A 221 22.67 -16.61 -3.77
C PRO A 221 22.93 -18.12 -3.69
N PRO A 222 22.71 -18.89 -4.76
CA PRO A 222 23.17 -20.27 -4.79
C PRO A 222 24.69 -20.23 -4.62
N GLN A 223 25.20 -20.98 -3.63
CA GLN A 223 26.64 -21.22 -3.48
C GLN A 223 27.24 -21.56 -4.85
N SER A 224 28.34 -20.87 -5.19
CA SER A 224 28.99 -20.87 -6.49
C SER A 224 29.16 -22.28 -7.08
N PRO A 225 28.99 -22.47 -8.40
CA PRO A 225 29.06 -23.79 -9.06
C PRO A 225 30.45 -24.45 -9.01
N ALA A 226 31.50 -23.73 -8.59
CA ALA A 226 32.83 -24.30 -8.38
C ALA A 226 32.90 -25.23 -7.15
N SER A 227 32.11 -24.96 -6.09
CA SER A 227 32.06 -25.84 -4.91
C SER A 227 31.15 -27.06 -5.12
N LYS A 228 30.20 -27.01 -6.05
CA LYS A 228 29.28 -28.12 -6.33
C LYS A 228 29.93 -29.36 -6.94
N LYS A 229 31.02 -29.24 -7.71
CA LYS A 229 31.71 -30.43 -8.26
C LYS A 229 32.44 -31.22 -7.18
N VAL A 230 33.11 -30.53 -6.24
CA VAL A 230 33.81 -31.19 -5.12
C VAL A 230 32.81 -31.67 -4.06
N ALA A 231 31.78 -30.86 -3.75
CA ALA A 231 30.73 -31.24 -2.83
C ALA A 231 29.86 -32.40 -3.34
N ALA A 232 29.57 -32.49 -4.65
CA ALA A 232 28.81 -33.61 -5.20
C ALA A 232 29.55 -34.96 -5.12
N ILE A 233 30.88 -34.96 -5.24
CA ILE A 233 31.71 -36.16 -5.07
C ILE A 233 31.78 -36.54 -3.58
N ALA A 234 31.93 -35.55 -2.68
CA ALA A 234 31.87 -35.78 -1.24
C ALA A 234 30.48 -36.28 -0.78
N ASP A 235 29.39 -35.70 -1.31
CA ASP A 235 28.01 -36.09 -1.04
C ASP A 235 27.70 -37.52 -1.52
N ALA A 236 28.30 -37.97 -2.63
CA ALA A 236 28.12 -39.35 -3.10
C ALA A 236 28.71 -40.38 -2.11
N ASN A 237 29.92 -40.10 -1.58
CA ASN A 237 30.55 -40.94 -0.56
C ASN A 237 29.78 -40.89 0.78
N VAL A 238 29.31 -39.70 1.18
CA VAL A 238 28.51 -39.52 2.40
C VAL A 238 27.17 -40.25 2.29
N ARG A 239 26.49 -40.19 1.15
CA ARG A 239 25.23 -40.94 0.91
C ARG A 239 25.44 -42.46 0.92
N ALA A 240 26.54 -42.95 0.37
CA ALA A 240 26.87 -44.37 0.41
C ALA A 240 27.13 -44.84 1.85
N ALA A 241 27.88 -44.05 2.64
CA ALA A 241 28.12 -44.32 4.05
C ALA A 241 26.82 -44.26 4.88
N GLN A 242 25.98 -43.26 4.64
CA GLN A 242 24.69 -43.09 5.32
C GLN A 242 23.77 -44.28 5.03
N THR A 243 23.66 -44.71 3.76
CA THR A 243 22.87 -45.88 3.37
C THR A 243 23.35 -47.16 4.05
N LYS A 244 24.67 -47.33 4.19
CA LYS A 244 25.27 -48.50 4.88
C LYS A 244 24.96 -48.49 6.38
N LEU A 245 25.02 -47.32 7.03
CA LEU A 245 24.68 -47.18 8.45
C LEU A 245 23.18 -47.37 8.69
N MET A 246 22.32 -46.82 7.84
CA MET A 246 20.86 -47.05 7.93
C MET A 246 20.52 -48.54 7.80
N ARG A 247 21.16 -49.27 6.88
CA ARG A 247 20.98 -50.73 6.76
C ARG A 247 21.47 -51.51 7.98
N ARG A 248 22.57 -51.08 8.61
CA ARG A 248 23.13 -51.76 9.78
C ARG A 248 22.33 -51.48 11.05
N PHE A 249 21.94 -50.22 11.28
CA PHE A 249 21.23 -49.81 12.48
C PHE A 249 19.72 -49.97 12.37
N GLY A 250 19.15 -50.09 11.16
CA GLY A 250 17.72 -50.24 10.97
C GLY A 250 16.91 -49.00 11.36
N THR A 251 17.57 -47.86 11.55
CA THR A 251 16.94 -46.57 11.88
C THR A 251 17.48 -45.47 10.97
N ASN A 252 16.89 -44.28 11.08
CA ASN A 252 17.31 -43.12 10.33
C ASN A 252 18.67 -42.63 10.83
N VAL A 253 19.66 -42.62 9.95
CA VAL A 253 21.01 -42.11 10.23
C VAL A 253 21.26 -40.93 9.33
N LYS A 254 21.71 -39.80 9.89
CA LYS A 254 22.13 -38.61 9.16
C LYS A 254 23.61 -38.37 9.39
N ILE A 255 24.36 -38.18 8.31
CA ILE A 255 25.77 -37.78 8.39
C ILE A 255 25.83 -36.30 8.02
N ILE A 256 26.24 -35.46 8.98
CA ILE A 256 26.35 -34.01 8.84
C ILE A 256 27.84 -33.65 8.82
N PRO A 257 28.46 -33.52 7.63
CA PRO A 257 29.85 -33.08 7.53
C PRO A 257 29.98 -31.61 8.00
N LYS A 258 31.13 -31.24 8.59
CA LYS A 258 31.41 -29.83 8.91
C LYS A 258 31.65 -29.04 7.62
N THR A 259 31.19 -27.79 7.60
CA THR A 259 31.33 -26.86 6.46
C THR A 259 32.79 -26.42 6.22
N SER A 260 33.69 -26.61 7.20
CA SER A 260 35.13 -26.38 7.06
C SER A 260 35.94 -27.24 8.04
N GLY A 261 36.96 -27.96 7.54
CA GLY A 261 37.85 -28.84 8.31
C GLY A 261 37.55 -30.34 8.16
N GLU A 262 38.39 -31.19 8.76
CA GLU A 262 38.17 -32.64 8.81
C GLU A 262 37.27 -33.01 9.99
N GLY A 263 36.20 -33.76 9.72
CA GLY A 263 35.26 -34.26 10.73
C GLY A 263 33.78 -33.97 10.41
N GLY A 264 32.89 -34.56 11.20
CA GLY A 264 31.44 -34.44 11.04
C GLY A 264 30.69 -34.95 12.25
N ARG A 265 29.36 -34.90 12.19
CA ARG A 265 28.47 -35.51 13.17
C ARG A 265 27.68 -36.62 12.52
N ILE A 266 27.50 -37.73 13.23
CA ILE A 266 26.57 -38.79 12.85
C ILE A 266 25.43 -38.72 13.86
N GLU A 267 24.23 -38.45 13.37
CA GLU A 267 23.01 -38.46 14.17
C GLU A 267 22.26 -39.76 13.87
N ILE A 268 22.02 -40.56 14.91
CA ILE A 268 21.24 -41.79 14.82
C ILE A 268 19.94 -41.55 15.58
N GLU A 269 18.83 -41.62 14.87
CA GLU A 269 17.50 -41.50 15.46
C GLU A 269 17.12 -42.84 16.10
N TYR A 270 16.61 -42.81 17.33
CA TYR A 270 16.06 -43.96 18.03
C TYR A 270 14.63 -43.64 18.48
N TYR A 271 13.74 -44.62 18.39
CA TYR A 271 12.31 -44.41 18.62
C TYR A 271 11.80 -44.98 19.95
N SER A 272 12.65 -45.68 20.71
CA SER A 272 12.33 -46.20 22.05
C SER A 272 13.60 -46.51 22.84
N SER A 273 13.49 -46.73 24.15
CA SER A 273 14.61 -47.20 24.99
C SER A 273 15.16 -48.54 24.51
N ALA A 274 14.29 -49.49 24.13
CA ALA A 274 14.70 -50.77 23.56
C ALA A 274 15.44 -50.62 22.22
N ASP A 275 15.06 -49.62 21.42
CA ASP A 275 15.73 -49.31 20.15
C ASP A 275 17.14 -48.72 20.38
N LEU A 276 17.28 -47.86 21.39
CA LEU A 276 18.58 -47.34 21.83
C LEU A 276 19.51 -48.47 22.30
N ASP A 277 19.01 -49.39 23.12
CA ASP A 277 19.78 -50.56 23.60
C ASP A 277 20.22 -51.46 22.44
N ARG A 278 19.32 -51.70 21.48
CA ARG A 278 19.62 -52.47 20.26
C ARG A 278 20.71 -51.79 19.42
N ILE A 279 20.63 -50.47 19.23
CA ILE A 279 21.65 -49.68 18.51
C ILE A 279 22.99 -49.78 19.24
N PHE A 280 23.01 -49.63 20.56
CA PHE A 280 24.21 -49.73 21.39
C PHE A 280 24.87 -51.11 21.28
N GLN A 281 24.08 -52.19 21.31
CA GLN A 281 24.59 -53.56 21.09
C GLN A 281 25.16 -53.75 19.67
N LEU A 282 24.54 -53.16 18.65
CA LEU A 282 25.03 -53.22 17.27
C LEU A 282 26.33 -52.46 17.05
N MET A 283 26.62 -51.43 17.86
CA MET A 283 27.90 -50.70 17.84
C MET A 283 29.04 -51.48 18.52
N ASN A 284 28.73 -52.27 19.57
CA ASN A 284 29.74 -52.99 20.35
C ASN A 284 30.01 -54.43 19.86
N LYS A 285 29.25 -54.94 18.90
CA LYS A 285 29.57 -56.21 18.23
C LYS A 285 30.66 -55.98 17.18
N VAL A 286 31.91 -56.27 17.57
CA VAL A 286 33.07 -56.40 16.67
C VAL A 286 32.89 -57.60 15.74
#